data_AF-A0AA43Q6A8-F1
#
_entry.id   AF-A0AA43Q6A8-F1
#
_cell.length_a   1.000
_cell.length_b   1.000
_cell.length_c   1.000
_cell.angle_alpha   90.00
_cell.angle_beta   90.00
_cell.angle_gamma   90.00
#
_symmetry.space_group_name_H-M   'P 1'
#
loop_
_entity.id
_entity.type
_entity.pdbx_description
1 polymer ?
#
loop_
_entity_poly.entity_id
_entity_poly.type
_entity_poly.pdbx_seq_one_letter_code
_entity_poly.pdbx_strand_id
1 'polypeptide(L)'
;MAGNKLFEEQLRIMTPHTFNALQKLVMAMADVSKNTGKKTLFGRDKGQEAYDKFQKLLRVTIQCMVLDSVIKESTSTEEVIDELKNKIKHFQMAYPNWQDAYFFADWFFESKEDAIATINRLR
;
A
#
# COMPACT_ATOMS: atom_id res chain seq x y z
N MET A 1 17.82 5.42 -14.51
CA MET A 1 18.08 4.45 -13.43
C MET A 1 17.03 3.36 -13.51
N ALA A 2 17.45 2.15 -13.84
CA ALA A 2 16.54 1.03 -14.05
C ALA A 2 16.26 0.36 -12.70
N GLY A 3 14.99 0.25 -12.35
CA GLY A 3 14.56 -0.65 -11.28
C GLY A 3 14.97 -2.09 -11.59
N ASN A 4 15.05 -2.92 -10.56
CA ASN A 4 15.52 -4.28 -10.75
C ASN A 4 14.42 -5.14 -11.39
N LYS A 5 14.56 -5.40 -12.70
CA LYS A 5 13.63 -6.20 -13.52
C LYS A 5 13.30 -7.57 -12.91
N LEU A 6 14.23 -8.17 -12.17
CA LEU A 6 13.98 -9.46 -11.51
C LEU A 6 12.84 -9.37 -10.48
N PHE A 7 12.83 -8.32 -9.65
CA PHE A 7 11.77 -8.14 -8.65
C PHE A 7 10.42 -7.79 -9.29
N GLU A 8 10.45 -7.02 -10.38
CA GLU A 8 9.25 -6.75 -11.18
C GLU A 8 8.67 -8.05 -11.75
N GLU A 9 9.48 -8.88 -12.41
CA GLU A 9 9.04 -10.15 -12.99
C GLU A 9 8.53 -11.11 -11.91
N GLN A 10 9.24 -11.22 -10.78
CA GLN A 10 8.79 -12.06 -9.66
C GLN A 10 7.42 -11.62 -9.14
N LEU A 11 7.22 -10.33 -8.88
CA LEU A 11 5.92 -9.85 -8.40
C LEU A 11 4.82 -10.10 -9.44
N ARG A 12 5.11 -9.89 -10.73
CA ARG A 12 4.14 -10.03 -11.81
C ARG A 12 3.74 -11.47 -12.07
N ILE A 13 4.68 -12.42 -11.96
CA ILE A 13 4.43 -13.84 -12.23
C ILE A 13 3.85 -14.53 -11.00
N MET A 14 4.43 -14.31 -9.83
CA MET A 14 4.07 -15.05 -8.61
C MET A 14 2.83 -14.48 -7.91
N THR A 15 2.61 -13.16 -8.02
CA THR A 15 1.52 -12.48 -7.31
C THR A 15 0.86 -11.43 -8.21
N PRO A 16 0.24 -11.83 -9.34
CA PRO A 16 -0.26 -10.91 -10.37
C PRO A 16 -1.36 -9.96 -9.87
N HIS A 17 -2.27 -10.43 -9.01
CA HIS A 17 -3.35 -9.59 -8.48
C HIS A 17 -2.80 -8.55 -7.50
N THR A 18 -1.91 -8.99 -6.61
CA THR A 18 -1.22 -8.19 -5.60
C THR A 18 -0.35 -7.14 -6.29
N PHE A 19 0.39 -7.51 -7.34
CA PHE A 19 1.20 -6.57 -8.11
C PHE A 19 0.37 -5.43 -8.70
N ASN A 20 -0.75 -5.75 -9.37
CA ASN A 20 -1.64 -4.75 -9.95
C ASN A 20 -2.29 -3.85 -8.86
N ALA A 21 -2.61 -4.42 -7.70
CA ALA A 21 -3.14 -3.65 -6.57
C ALA A 21 -2.07 -2.74 -5.95
N LEU A 22 -0.84 -3.22 -5.79
CA LEU A 22 0.30 -2.45 -5.28
C LEU A 22 0.62 -1.22 -6.12
N GLN A 23 0.56 -1.33 -7.45
CA GLN A 23 0.74 -0.16 -8.33
C GLN A 23 -0.22 0.98 -7.96
N LYS A 24 -1.49 0.64 -7.72
CA LYS A 24 -2.53 1.61 -7.33
C LYS A 24 -2.35 2.09 -5.89
N LEU A 25 -2.00 1.17 -4.98
CA LEU A 25 -1.76 1.48 -3.57
C LEU A 25 -0.61 2.49 -3.43
N VAL A 26 0.51 2.26 -4.11
CA VAL A 26 1.68 3.16 -4.11
C VAL A 26 1.32 4.55 -4.62
N MET A 27 0.56 4.65 -5.71
CA MET A 27 0.06 5.94 -6.19
C MET A 27 -0.81 6.64 -5.14
N ALA A 28 -1.68 5.91 -4.44
CA ALA A 28 -2.54 6.49 -3.40
C ALA A 28 -1.75 6.92 -2.16
N MET A 29 -0.71 6.17 -1.76
CA MET A 29 0.20 6.56 -0.69
C MET A 29 0.91 7.88 -1.01
N ALA A 30 1.43 8.03 -2.25
CA ALA A 30 2.01 9.29 -2.72
C ALA A 30 0.97 10.44 -2.74
N ASP A 31 -0.27 10.15 -3.15
CA ASP A 31 -1.36 11.13 -3.14
C ASP A 31 -1.64 11.64 -1.72
N VAL A 32 -1.58 10.78 -0.69
CA VAL A 32 -1.74 11.20 0.71
C VAL A 32 -0.63 12.17 1.09
N SER A 33 0.64 11.77 0.94
CA SER A 33 1.81 12.64 1.22
C SER A 33 1.69 14.00 0.55
N LYS A 34 1.25 14.02 -0.72
CA LYS A 34 1.14 15.25 -1.51
C LYS A 34 -0.03 16.14 -1.09
N ASN A 35 -1.13 15.57 -0.58
CA ASN A 35 -2.37 16.31 -0.32
C ASN A 35 -2.64 16.60 1.15
N THR A 36 -1.83 16.08 2.07
CA THR A 36 -1.89 16.44 3.49
C THR A 36 -1.88 17.97 3.68
N GLY A 37 -2.88 18.49 4.41
CA GLY A 37 -3.05 19.91 4.70
C GLY A 37 -3.56 20.78 3.52
N LYS A 38 -3.85 20.19 2.35
CA LYS A 38 -4.34 20.94 1.17
C LYS A 38 -5.85 20.91 1.06
N LYS A 39 -6.41 21.99 0.51
CA LYS A 39 -7.84 22.11 0.18
C LYS A 39 -8.07 22.22 -1.33
N THR A 40 -9.28 21.89 -1.76
CA THR A 40 -9.79 22.22 -3.11
C THR A 40 -10.11 23.72 -3.20
N LEU A 41 -10.33 24.21 -4.43
CA LEU A 41 -10.76 25.59 -4.66
C LEU A 41 -12.10 25.92 -3.97
N PHE A 42 -12.91 24.90 -3.67
CA PHE A 42 -14.18 25.02 -2.95
C PHE A 42 -14.08 24.60 -1.47
N GLY A 43 -12.86 24.59 -0.91
CA GLY A 43 -12.63 24.39 0.53
C GLY A 43 -12.70 22.95 1.05
N ARG A 44 -12.97 21.95 0.20
CA ARG A 44 -12.93 20.51 0.60
C ARG A 44 -11.51 20.08 0.95
N ASP A 45 -11.38 19.20 1.95
CA ASP A 45 -10.11 18.65 2.41
C ASP A 45 -9.60 17.57 1.43
N LYS A 46 -8.50 17.86 0.72
CA LYS A 46 -7.89 16.91 -0.23
C LYS A 46 -7.13 15.79 0.48
N GLY A 47 -6.65 16.05 1.70
CA GLY A 47 -5.96 15.05 2.52
C GLY A 47 -6.92 13.95 2.92
N GLN A 48 -8.12 14.32 3.37
CA GLN A 48 -9.18 13.36 3.69
C GLN A 48 -9.57 12.51 2.47
N GLU A 49 -9.84 13.15 1.32
CA GLU A 49 -10.18 12.44 0.09
C GLU A 49 -9.07 11.45 -0.36
N ALA A 50 -7.80 11.87 -0.25
CA ALA A 50 -6.65 11.01 -0.56
C ALA A 50 -6.52 9.84 0.41
N TYR A 51 -6.75 10.07 1.70
CA TYR A 51 -6.66 9.04 2.73
C TYR A 51 -7.78 8.00 2.61
N ASP A 52 -9.01 8.41 2.29
CA ASP A 52 -10.11 7.51 2.00
C ASP A 52 -9.81 6.62 0.78
N LYS A 53 -9.21 7.20 -0.26
CA LYS A 53 -8.76 6.44 -1.44
C LYS A 53 -7.66 5.44 -1.08
N PHE A 54 -6.71 5.84 -0.24
CA PHE A 54 -5.68 4.94 0.29
C PHE A 54 -6.31 3.76 1.04
N GLN A 55 -7.22 3.98 1.98
CA GLN A 55 -7.87 2.89 2.74
C GLN A 55 -8.63 1.91 1.83
N LYS A 56 -9.34 2.43 0.83
CA LYS A 56 -10.03 1.58 -0.18
C LYS A 56 -9.04 0.69 -0.93
N LEU A 57 -7.92 1.25 -1.37
CA LEU A 57 -6.90 0.50 -2.11
C LEU A 57 -6.09 -0.44 -1.21
N LEU A 58 -5.91 -0.10 0.07
CA LEU A 58 -5.31 -0.98 1.07
C LEU A 58 -6.17 -2.23 1.25
N ARG A 59 -7.48 -2.07 1.43
CA ARG A 59 -8.45 -3.18 1.49
C ARG A 59 -8.36 -4.07 0.26
N VAL A 60 -8.40 -3.48 -0.93
CA VAL A 60 -8.30 -4.23 -2.20
C VAL A 60 -6.96 -4.97 -2.29
N THR A 61 -5.86 -4.36 -1.85
CA THR A 61 -4.54 -4.99 -1.88
C THR A 61 -4.50 -6.22 -0.97
N ILE A 62 -5.06 -6.14 0.24
CA ILE A 62 -5.16 -7.27 1.17
C ILE A 62 -5.99 -8.40 0.56
N GLN A 63 -7.12 -8.09 -0.07
CA GLN A 63 -7.93 -9.09 -0.78
C GLN A 63 -7.15 -9.75 -1.93
N CYS A 64 -6.41 -8.97 -2.70
CA CYS A 64 -5.55 -9.52 -3.76
C CYS A 64 -4.41 -10.39 -3.21
N MET A 65 -3.86 -10.07 -2.03
CA MET A 65 -2.89 -10.92 -1.34
C MET A 65 -3.50 -12.27 -0.93
N VAL A 66 -4.79 -12.32 -0.58
CA VAL A 66 -5.50 -13.58 -0.36
C VAL A 66 -5.67 -14.36 -1.67
N LEU A 67 -6.07 -13.69 -2.76
CA LEU A 67 -6.24 -14.34 -4.08
C LEU A 67 -4.94 -14.95 -4.61
N ASP A 68 -3.82 -14.28 -4.39
CA ASP A 68 -2.50 -14.79 -4.75
C ASP A 68 -1.89 -15.72 -3.69
N SER A 69 -2.64 -16.10 -2.64
CA SER A 69 -2.19 -16.97 -1.55
C SER A 69 -0.94 -16.49 -0.80
N VAL A 70 -0.68 -15.18 -0.81
CA VAL A 70 0.36 -14.53 0.00
C VAL A 70 -0.03 -14.61 1.48
N ILE A 71 -1.32 -14.44 1.76
CA ILE A 71 -1.94 -14.58 3.07
C ILE A 71 -3.22 -15.42 2.94
N LYS A 72 -3.78 -15.85 4.07
CA LYS A 72 -5.09 -16.51 4.16
C LYS A 72 -6.09 -15.58 4.86
N GLU A 73 -7.38 -15.84 4.69
CA GLU A 73 -8.43 -15.11 5.42
C GLU A 73 -8.27 -15.21 6.95
N SER A 74 -7.69 -16.31 7.44
CA SER A 74 -7.41 -16.55 8.86
C SER A 74 -6.06 -16.01 9.34
N THR A 75 -5.22 -15.45 8.45
CA THR A 75 -3.90 -14.90 8.82
C THR A 75 -4.08 -13.76 9.84
N SER A 76 -3.24 -13.69 10.87
CA SER A 76 -3.34 -12.63 11.88
C SER A 76 -3.05 -11.26 11.25
N THR A 77 -3.59 -10.18 11.83
CA THR A 77 -3.40 -8.84 11.25
C THR A 77 -1.95 -8.38 11.33
N GLU A 78 -1.21 -8.81 12.35
CA GLU A 78 0.24 -8.61 12.47
C GLU A 78 0.99 -9.26 11.31
N GLU A 79 0.67 -10.51 10.99
CA GLU A 79 1.29 -11.23 9.87
C GLU A 79 0.88 -10.63 8.52
N VAL A 80 -0.37 -10.14 8.38
CA VAL A 80 -0.79 -9.36 7.19
C VAL A 80 0.05 -8.10 7.02
N ILE A 81 0.35 -7.37 8.11
CA ILE A 81 1.21 -6.18 8.08
C ILE A 81 2.61 -6.55 7.61
N ASP A 82 3.19 -7.61 8.17
CA ASP A 82 4.55 -8.04 7.82
C ASP A 82 4.64 -8.44 6.34
N GLU A 83 3.68 -9.22 5.84
CA GLU A 83 3.63 -9.59 4.42
C GLU A 83 3.39 -8.39 3.50
N LEU A 84 2.51 -7.45 3.89
CA LEU A 84 2.27 -6.24 3.12
C LEU A 84 3.54 -5.38 3.04
N LYS A 85 4.25 -5.20 4.15
CA LYS A 85 5.54 -4.49 4.19
C LYS A 85 6.58 -5.18 3.30
N ASN A 86 6.66 -6.50 3.33
CA ASN A 86 7.54 -7.28 2.45
C ASN A 86 7.19 -7.05 0.97
N LYS A 87 5.91 -7.03 0.61
CA LYS A 87 5.47 -6.78 -0.77
C LYS A 87 5.75 -5.34 -1.22
N ILE A 88 5.54 -4.35 -0.35
CA ILE A 88 5.90 -2.95 -0.64
C ILE A 88 7.42 -2.81 -0.82
N LYS A 89 8.23 -3.48 0.00
CA LYS A 89 9.70 -3.47 -0.11
C LYS A 89 10.18 -4.09 -1.43
N HIS A 90 9.62 -5.23 -1.85
CA HIS A 90 9.92 -5.80 -3.17
C HIS A 90 9.51 -4.86 -4.30
N PHE A 91 8.34 -4.21 -4.18
CA PHE A 91 7.90 -3.22 -5.15
C PHE A 91 8.85 -2.01 -5.20
N GLN A 92 9.37 -1.56 -4.06
CA GLN A 92 10.39 -0.50 -3.98
C GLN A 92 11.69 -0.87 -4.69
N MET A 93 12.15 -2.11 -4.57
CA MET A 93 13.33 -2.59 -5.30
C MET A 93 13.10 -2.61 -6.82
N ALA A 94 11.87 -2.88 -7.25
CA ALA A 94 11.46 -2.84 -8.66
C ALA A 94 11.22 -1.41 -9.18
N TYR A 95 10.71 -0.50 -8.35
CA TYR A 95 10.30 0.86 -8.77
C TYR A 95 10.71 1.94 -7.75
N PRO A 96 12.00 2.23 -7.58
CA PRO A 96 12.51 3.07 -6.48
C PRO A 96 12.07 4.54 -6.53
N ASN A 97 11.46 5.00 -7.62
CA ASN A 97 11.15 6.42 -7.86
C ASN A 97 9.92 6.93 -7.09
N TRP A 98 9.18 6.07 -6.37
CA TRP A 98 8.00 6.44 -5.59
C TRP A 98 8.32 6.82 -4.13
N GLN A 99 9.33 7.66 -3.93
CA GLN A 99 9.86 8.00 -2.59
C GLN A 99 8.78 8.52 -1.61
N ASP A 100 7.89 9.39 -2.08
CA ASP A 100 6.78 9.94 -1.27
C ASP A 100 5.84 8.85 -0.76
N ALA A 101 5.64 7.78 -1.54
CA ALA A 101 4.81 6.65 -1.16
C ALA A 101 5.49 5.77 -0.12
N TYR A 102 6.79 5.52 -0.27
CA TYR A 102 7.56 4.71 0.68
C TYR A 102 7.71 5.43 2.02
N PHE A 103 7.94 6.73 2.01
CA PHE A 103 7.93 7.54 3.23
C PHE A 103 6.59 7.48 3.95
N PHE A 104 5.48 7.57 3.21
CA PHE A 104 4.15 7.39 3.80
C PHE A 104 3.94 5.99 4.39
N ALA A 105 4.40 4.95 3.69
CA ALA A 105 4.31 3.59 4.18
C ALA A 105 5.06 3.44 5.51
N ASP A 106 6.29 3.94 5.59
CA ASP A 106 7.10 3.90 6.81
C ASP A 106 6.39 4.62 7.97
N TRP A 107 5.87 5.82 7.73
CA TRP A 107 5.06 6.57 8.72
C TRP A 107 3.80 5.81 9.15
N PHE A 108 3.05 5.24 8.20
CA PHE A 108 1.82 4.51 8.50
C PHE A 108 2.08 3.26 9.36
N PHE A 109 3.19 2.56 9.12
CA PHE A 109 3.55 1.35 9.87
C PHE A 109 4.40 1.62 11.13
N GLU A 110 4.81 2.86 11.39
CA GLU A 110 5.52 3.25 12.62
C GLU A 110 4.63 3.08 13.85
N SER A 111 3.37 3.52 13.77
CA SER A 111 2.35 3.22 14.79
C SER A 111 1.74 1.85 14.53
N LYS A 112 2.35 0.81 15.11
CA LYS A 112 1.89 -0.57 14.94
C LYS A 112 0.44 -0.75 15.39
N GLU A 113 0.03 -0.13 16.50
CA GLU A 113 -1.34 -0.24 17.01
C GLU A 113 -2.37 0.35 16.05
N ASP A 114 -2.11 1.52 15.48
CA ASP A 114 -3.01 2.16 14.53
C ASP A 114 -3.08 1.41 13.20
N ALA A 115 -1.95 0.88 12.73
CA ALA A 115 -1.91 0.03 11.55
C ALA A 115 -2.76 -1.24 11.74
N ILE A 116 -2.63 -1.89 12.90
CA ILE A 116 -3.44 -3.06 13.27
C ILE A 116 -4.93 -2.70 13.31
N ALA A 117 -5.30 -1.63 14.03
CA ALA A 117 -6.69 -1.19 14.13
C ALA A 117 -7.28 -0.85 12.75
N THR A 118 -6.50 -0.20 11.90
CA THR A 118 -6.91 0.15 10.53
C THR A 118 -7.13 -1.11 9.70
N ILE A 119 -6.19 -2.04 9.68
CA ILE A 119 -6.31 -3.26 8.87
C ILE A 119 -7.42 -4.16 9.38
N ASN A 120 -7.60 -4.30 10.69
CA ASN A 120 -8.72 -5.04 11.28
C ASN A 120 -10.07 -4.49 10.83
N ARG A 121 -10.21 -3.16 10.71
CA ARG A 121 -11.46 -2.53 10.24
C ARG A 121 -11.73 -2.74 8.75
N LEU A 122 -10.68 -2.97 7.95
CA LEU A 122 -10.78 -3.07 6.49
C LEU A 122 -11.02 -4.51 6.00
N ARG A 123 -10.72 -5.51 6.82
CA ARG A 123 -11.01 -6.92 6.55
C ARG A 123 -12.49 -7.18 6.75
#